data_AF-A0A350JI95-F1
#
_entry.id   AF-A0A350JI95-F1
#
_cell.length_a   1.000
_cell.length_b   1.000
_cell.length_c   1.000
_cell.angle_alpha   90.00
_cell.angle_beta   90.00
_cell.angle_gamma   90.00
#
_symmetry.space_group_name_H-M   'P 1'
#
loop_
_entity.id
_entity.type
_entity.pdbx_description
1 polymer ?
#
loop_
_entity_poly.entity_id
_entity_poly.type
_entity_poly.pdbx_seq_one_letter_code
_entity_poly.pdbx_strand_id
1 'polypeptide(L)'
;MKAWDSLKAAGIGSFLLVYCLSASAYSDQEVSWAGFSFISQADQADSLYPFSTALEKPVLRPLLTKLVLYSEGSNKNITAQLMDAGSGSAKSLVVALDKERITSGKFGGYCRREYSLSAQVILYDGDSQSILSITPVGMRRPYIDHEESCSALKGDQVRDRFRFCQMYLGLETDQDFSASSFENKCLNISPNELGPGLLKEVAEAIATLEVIEKKNIRYTGIGQVNLRPEAVAILKGDRELGAHGFHNVNGEFDVDSYANWIGQSFSKSITNITGTPVVPLLKGKAIGGSIPLKFSDQVEVANLKLPQLDYSFDITVRGFKKVVLDETSAREAWAFGTYFSISFGLLDLHKPESLIKVKNAYVYEKARGDHVNDWQQFDYSSETVFRDFAENIGSVNQKWVKKNSNLERKNAKNWFRYIDGKLKDSR
;
A
#
# COMPACT_ATOMS: atom_id res chain seq x y z
N MET A 1 72.43 19.80 -38.96
CA MET A 1 72.07 21.11 -39.57
C MET A 1 70.75 20.91 -40.30
N LYS A 2 69.68 21.60 -39.84
CA LYS A 2 68.36 21.92 -40.44
C LYS A 2 67.75 20.92 -41.45
N ALA A 3 66.66 20.22 -41.09
CA ALA A 3 65.26 20.68 -41.14
C ALA A 3 64.68 20.73 -42.58
N TRP A 4 63.58 19.99 -42.73
CA TRP A 4 62.84 19.63 -43.94
C TRP A 4 62.16 20.77 -44.71
N ASP A 5 62.12 20.56 -46.01
CA ASP A 5 60.99 20.58 -46.95
C ASP A 5 60.03 21.78 -47.01
N SER A 6 60.10 22.41 -48.18
CA SER A 6 58.95 22.89 -48.94
C SER A 6 58.22 21.71 -49.60
N LEU A 7 56.87 21.67 -49.55
CA LEU A 7 56.04 21.44 -50.74
C LEU A 7 54.54 21.61 -50.44
N LYS A 8 53.89 22.30 -51.38
CA LYS A 8 52.46 22.60 -51.48
C LYS A 8 51.73 21.51 -52.28
N ALA A 9 50.39 21.59 -52.20
CA ALA A 9 49.36 21.04 -53.09
C ALA A 9 48.92 19.59 -52.77
N ALA A 10 47.79 19.36 -52.12
CA ALA A 10 46.37 19.55 -52.52
C ALA A 10 45.80 18.35 -53.29
N GLY A 11 44.76 17.71 -52.72
CA GLY A 11 43.79 16.95 -53.50
C GLY A 11 43.29 15.63 -52.90
N ILE A 12 42.29 15.73 -52.01
CA ILE A 12 41.20 14.76 -51.79
C ILE A 12 41.58 13.42 -51.13
N GLY A 13 41.64 13.43 -49.80
CA GLY A 13 41.55 12.22 -48.97
C GLY A 13 40.15 12.09 -48.36
N SER A 14 39.55 10.90 -48.50
CA SER A 14 38.26 10.52 -47.93
C SER A 14 38.11 10.92 -46.46
N PHE A 15 37.13 11.79 -46.17
CA PHE A 15 36.61 11.96 -44.81
C PHE A 15 35.70 10.77 -44.52
N LEU A 16 36.26 9.72 -43.91
CA LEU A 16 35.50 8.69 -43.23
C LEU A 16 34.91 9.34 -41.97
N LEU A 17 33.69 9.85 -42.11
CA LEU A 17 32.90 10.33 -40.98
C LEU A 17 32.50 9.10 -40.16
N VAL A 18 33.31 8.75 -39.18
CA VAL A 18 32.94 7.78 -38.15
C VAL A 18 31.84 8.45 -37.33
N TYR A 19 30.58 8.16 -37.69
CA TYR A 19 29.45 8.32 -36.79
C TYR A 19 29.72 7.42 -35.59
N CYS A 20 30.36 7.96 -34.55
CA CYS A 20 30.18 7.43 -33.20
C CYS A 20 28.70 7.62 -32.86
N LEU A 21 27.89 6.64 -33.24
CA LEU A 21 26.66 6.33 -32.53
C LEU A 21 27.10 6.07 -31.09
N SER A 22 27.05 7.11 -30.26
CA SER A 22 26.94 6.93 -28.83
C SER A 22 25.62 6.22 -28.61
N ALA A 23 25.64 4.89 -28.72
CA ALA A 23 24.71 4.06 -28.01
C ALA A 23 24.91 4.46 -26.56
N SER A 24 23.99 5.29 -26.03
CA SER A 24 23.81 5.41 -24.61
C SER A 24 23.53 3.98 -24.14
N ALA A 25 24.57 3.30 -23.66
CA ALA A 25 24.38 2.12 -22.85
C ALA A 25 23.62 2.63 -21.63
N TYR A 26 22.30 2.49 -21.65
CA TYR A 26 21.51 2.50 -20.43
C TYR A 26 22.12 1.37 -19.60
N SER A 27 22.99 1.75 -18.65
CA SER A 27 23.40 0.85 -17.60
C SER A 27 22.13 0.57 -16.81
N ASP A 28 21.46 -0.55 -17.08
CA ASP A 28 20.41 -1.07 -16.22
C ASP A 28 21.05 -1.24 -14.83
N GLN A 29 20.71 -0.35 -13.90
CA GLN A 29 21.28 -0.42 -12.55
C GLN A 29 20.68 -1.62 -11.84
N GLU A 30 21.54 -2.55 -11.47
CA GLU A 30 21.17 -3.69 -10.66
C GLU A 30 20.67 -3.25 -9.28
N VAL A 31 19.66 -3.94 -8.77
CA VAL A 31 19.08 -3.75 -7.44
C VAL A 31 19.18 -5.07 -6.69
N SER A 32 19.78 -5.04 -5.50
CA SER A 32 19.88 -6.21 -4.65
C SER A 32 18.54 -6.56 -4.00
N TRP A 33 18.15 -7.82 -4.06
CA TRP A 33 16.99 -8.35 -3.34
C TRP A 33 17.36 -8.62 -1.87
N ALA A 34 16.88 -7.76 -0.97
CA ALA A 34 17.11 -7.90 0.48
C ALA A 34 16.14 -8.88 1.15
N GLY A 35 15.03 -9.24 0.51
CA GLY A 35 14.11 -10.26 1.01
C GLY A 35 12.82 -9.73 1.65
N PHE A 36 12.29 -10.54 2.56
CA PHE A 36 11.06 -10.27 3.32
C PHE A 36 11.41 -9.93 4.77
N SER A 37 10.79 -8.89 5.31
CA SER A 37 11.01 -8.39 6.67
C SER A 37 9.70 -7.97 7.33
N PHE A 38 9.80 -7.62 8.61
CA PHE A 38 8.69 -7.08 9.41
C PHE A 38 9.02 -5.66 9.87
N ILE A 39 8.07 -4.72 9.74
CA ILE A 39 8.19 -3.40 10.36
C ILE A 39 7.95 -3.58 11.87
N SER A 40 9.03 -3.78 12.62
CA SER A 40 9.00 -4.00 14.07
C SER A 40 10.38 -3.86 14.70
N GLN A 41 10.41 -3.65 16.02
CA GLN A 41 11.63 -3.87 16.81
C GLN A 41 11.97 -5.36 16.93
N ALA A 42 13.19 -5.65 17.43
CA ALA A 42 13.79 -6.98 17.41
C ALA A 42 12.94 -8.08 18.07
N ASP A 43 12.22 -7.73 19.15
CA ASP A 43 11.45 -8.61 20.02
C ASP A 43 9.93 -8.52 19.80
N GLN A 44 9.48 -7.73 18.81
CA GLN A 44 8.07 -7.45 18.59
C GLN A 44 7.45 -8.22 17.43
N ALA A 45 8.27 -8.75 16.50
CA ALA A 45 7.77 -9.35 15.26
C ALA A 45 6.75 -10.48 15.51
N ASP A 46 7.04 -11.42 16.40
CA ASP A 46 6.13 -12.54 16.72
C ASP A 46 4.84 -12.09 17.42
N SER A 47 4.89 -11.00 18.19
CA SER A 47 3.70 -10.46 18.84
C SER A 47 2.82 -9.66 17.88
N LEU A 48 3.42 -8.97 16.91
CA LEU A 48 2.70 -8.12 15.96
C LEU A 48 2.21 -8.91 14.73
N TYR A 49 2.91 -9.98 14.36
CA TYR A 49 2.67 -10.76 13.15
C TYR A 49 2.72 -12.29 13.41
N PRO A 50 2.03 -12.82 14.45
CA PRO A 50 2.16 -14.21 14.88
C PRO A 50 1.90 -15.25 13.78
N PHE A 51 1.02 -14.97 12.82
CA PHE A 51 0.70 -15.92 11.75
C PHE A 51 1.68 -15.81 10.59
N SER A 52 2.11 -14.59 10.26
CA SER A 52 3.07 -14.35 9.17
C SER A 52 4.46 -14.81 9.53
N THR A 53 4.92 -14.64 10.78
CA THR A 53 6.23 -15.19 11.21
C THR A 53 6.24 -16.71 11.13
N ALA A 54 5.12 -17.38 11.45
CA ALA A 54 4.97 -18.83 11.30
C ALA A 54 4.97 -19.31 9.83
N LEU A 55 4.54 -18.47 8.89
CA LEU A 55 4.50 -18.78 7.45
C LEU A 55 5.77 -18.34 6.70
N GLU A 56 6.58 -17.47 7.30
CA GLU A 56 7.64 -16.74 6.60
C GLU A 56 8.71 -17.66 6.01
N LYS A 57 9.36 -18.48 6.83
CA LYS A 57 10.38 -19.44 6.38
C LYS A 57 9.83 -20.54 5.45
N PRO A 58 8.74 -21.24 5.80
CA PRO A 58 8.27 -22.36 4.98
C PRO A 58 7.63 -21.94 3.65
N VAL A 59 7.03 -20.74 3.59
CA VAL A 59 6.18 -20.34 2.46
C VAL A 59 6.58 -18.98 1.89
N LEU A 60 6.52 -17.92 2.69
CA LEU A 60 6.53 -16.56 2.15
C LEU A 60 7.87 -16.16 1.54
N ARG A 61 8.97 -16.31 2.29
CA ARG A 61 10.32 -15.98 1.83
C ARG A 61 10.73 -16.75 0.57
N PRO A 62 10.62 -18.10 0.50
CA PRO A 62 11.04 -18.83 -0.68
C PRO A 62 10.17 -18.54 -1.91
N LEU A 63 8.84 -18.41 -1.75
CA LEU A 63 7.96 -18.11 -2.88
C LEU A 63 8.15 -16.68 -3.38
N LEU A 64 8.24 -15.70 -2.50
CA LEU A 64 8.43 -14.32 -2.88
C LEU A 64 9.78 -14.13 -3.59
N THR A 65 10.85 -14.76 -3.08
CA THR A 65 12.16 -14.74 -3.74
C THR A 65 12.08 -15.35 -5.14
N LYS A 66 11.33 -16.44 -5.32
CA LYS A 66 11.10 -17.02 -6.65
C LYS A 66 10.34 -16.10 -7.59
N LEU A 67 9.27 -15.46 -7.09
CA LEU A 67 8.47 -14.50 -7.86
C LEU A 67 9.29 -13.31 -8.34
N VAL A 68 10.12 -12.76 -7.45
CA VAL A 68 10.90 -11.54 -7.72
C VAL A 68 12.06 -11.83 -8.67
N LEU A 69 12.75 -12.96 -8.52
CA LEU A 69 13.99 -13.22 -9.27
C LEU A 69 13.82 -14.10 -10.50
N TYR A 70 12.83 -15.00 -10.53
CA TYR A 70 12.80 -16.11 -11.50
C TYR A 70 11.50 -16.26 -12.28
N SER A 71 10.42 -15.56 -11.92
CA SER A 71 9.14 -15.68 -12.64
C SER A 71 9.12 -14.88 -13.95
N GLU A 72 8.32 -15.34 -14.92
CA GLU A 72 8.04 -14.58 -16.14
C GLU A 72 7.42 -13.23 -15.78
N GLY A 73 7.98 -12.14 -16.30
CA GLY A 73 7.59 -10.77 -15.93
C GLY A 73 8.33 -10.19 -14.72
N SER A 74 9.31 -10.92 -14.15
CA SER A 74 10.21 -10.34 -13.16
C SER A 74 11.00 -9.16 -13.72
N ASN A 75 11.30 -8.20 -12.85
CA ASN A 75 12.18 -7.10 -13.20
C ASN A 75 13.62 -7.62 -13.28
N LYS A 76 14.17 -7.69 -14.49
CA LYS A 76 15.49 -8.28 -14.78
C LYS A 76 16.66 -7.53 -14.13
N ASN A 77 16.41 -6.33 -13.63
CA ASN A 77 17.41 -5.54 -12.92
C ASN A 77 17.53 -5.95 -11.45
N ILE A 78 16.69 -6.86 -10.94
CA ILE A 78 16.74 -7.32 -9.56
C ILE A 78 17.53 -8.63 -9.47
N THR A 79 18.48 -8.67 -8.56
CA THR A 79 19.45 -9.76 -8.41
C THR A 79 19.58 -10.21 -6.95
N ALA A 80 19.92 -11.48 -6.74
CA ALA A 80 20.24 -12.01 -5.41
C ALA A 80 21.64 -11.61 -4.92
N GLN A 81 22.47 -11.02 -5.78
CA GLN A 81 23.84 -10.65 -5.41
C GLN A 81 23.80 -9.42 -4.51
N LEU A 82 24.45 -9.53 -3.36
CA LEU A 82 24.73 -8.38 -2.52
C LEU A 82 25.66 -7.45 -3.28
N MET A 83 25.23 -6.21 -3.47
CA MET A 83 26.08 -5.18 -4.08
C MET A 83 27.12 -4.72 -3.07
N ASP A 84 28.37 -4.54 -3.52
CA ASP A 84 29.45 -4.07 -2.66
C ASP A 84 29.14 -2.68 -2.09
N ALA A 85 29.07 -2.62 -0.75
CA ALA A 85 28.91 -1.38 -0.01
C ALA A 85 30.10 -0.44 -0.26
N GLY A 86 29.82 0.85 -0.51
CA GLY A 86 30.84 1.87 -0.79
C GLY A 86 31.11 2.15 -2.27
N SER A 87 30.36 1.54 -3.20
CA SER A 87 30.36 1.91 -4.62
C SER A 87 29.50 3.14 -4.94
N GLY A 88 28.63 3.58 -4.02
CA GLY A 88 27.71 4.70 -4.23
C GLY A 88 26.51 4.36 -5.13
N SER A 89 26.32 3.08 -5.47
CA SER A 89 25.25 2.57 -6.35
C SER A 89 24.52 1.35 -5.79
N ALA A 90 24.75 0.98 -4.52
CA ALA A 90 24.16 -0.22 -3.91
C ALA A 90 22.68 0.02 -3.58
N LYS A 91 21.78 -0.13 -4.56
CA LYS A 91 20.33 -0.06 -4.33
C LYS A 91 19.82 -1.42 -3.88
N SER A 92 18.90 -1.41 -2.91
CA SER A 92 18.32 -2.62 -2.34
C SER A 92 16.81 -2.52 -2.29
N LEU A 93 16.15 -3.66 -2.51
CA LEU A 93 14.70 -3.81 -2.48
C LEU A 93 14.31 -4.78 -1.36
N VAL A 94 13.40 -4.34 -0.49
CA VAL A 94 12.85 -5.16 0.60
C VAL A 94 11.33 -5.09 0.59
N VAL A 95 10.69 -6.20 0.96
CA VAL A 95 9.26 -6.23 1.26
C VAL A 95 9.11 -6.30 2.76
N ALA A 96 8.46 -5.30 3.36
CA ALA A 96 8.30 -5.18 4.80
C ALA A 96 6.83 -5.28 5.19
N LEU A 97 6.44 -6.35 5.88
CA LEU A 97 5.10 -6.51 6.41
C LEU A 97 4.87 -5.48 7.53
N ASP A 98 3.77 -4.74 7.44
CA ASP A 98 3.49 -3.68 8.41
C ASP A 98 2.13 -3.84 9.08
N LYS A 99 1.32 -4.82 8.67
CA LYS A 99 0.06 -5.13 9.34
C LYS A 99 -0.31 -6.59 9.16
N GLU A 100 -0.66 -7.20 10.28
CA GLU A 100 -1.43 -8.42 10.38
C GLU A 100 -2.52 -8.16 11.40
N ARG A 101 -3.78 -8.44 11.04
CA ARG A 101 -4.88 -8.20 11.98
C ARG A 101 -6.08 -9.08 11.69
N ILE A 102 -6.73 -9.50 12.75
CA ILE A 102 -8.06 -10.09 12.74
C ILE A 102 -8.99 -9.14 13.48
N THR A 103 -10.12 -8.82 12.86
CA THR A 103 -11.22 -8.10 13.52
C THR A 103 -12.44 -8.99 13.52
N SER A 104 -13.20 -8.99 14.60
CA SER A 104 -14.35 -9.89 14.75
C SER A 104 -15.58 -9.12 15.21
N GLY A 105 -16.75 -9.53 14.72
CA GLY A 105 -18.03 -8.96 15.11
C GLY A 105 -19.16 -9.97 14.94
N LYS A 106 -20.28 -9.74 15.63
CA LYS A 106 -21.48 -10.57 15.46
C LYS A 106 -22.17 -10.24 14.13
N PHE A 107 -22.65 -11.27 13.46
CA PHE A 107 -23.48 -11.20 12.27
C PHE A 107 -24.65 -12.17 12.45
N GLY A 108 -25.73 -11.71 13.09
CA GLY A 108 -26.82 -12.58 13.55
C GLY A 108 -26.31 -13.64 14.52
N GLY A 109 -26.59 -14.91 14.20
CA GLY A 109 -26.09 -16.08 14.94
C GLY A 109 -24.67 -16.51 14.54
N TYR A 110 -24.00 -15.80 13.64
CA TYR A 110 -22.66 -16.11 13.15
C TYR A 110 -21.62 -15.11 13.66
N CYS A 111 -20.37 -15.53 13.65
CA CYS A 111 -19.23 -14.65 13.87
C CYS A 111 -18.63 -14.25 12.53
N ARG A 112 -18.59 -12.96 12.28
CA ARG A 112 -17.89 -12.43 11.12
C ARG A 112 -16.48 -12.05 11.54
N ARG A 113 -15.49 -12.55 10.80
CA ARG A 113 -14.07 -12.21 10.99
C ARG A 113 -13.53 -11.53 9.73
N GLU A 114 -12.82 -10.42 9.86
CA GLU A 114 -12.10 -9.79 8.76
C GLU A 114 -10.61 -9.81 9.06
N TYR A 115 -9.87 -10.44 8.15
CA TYR A 115 -8.42 -10.57 8.19
C TYR A 115 -7.83 -9.49 7.30
N SER A 116 -6.79 -8.81 7.77
CA SER A 116 -6.12 -7.73 7.06
C SER A 116 -4.63 -7.97 7.03
N LEU A 117 -4.03 -7.83 5.84
CA LEU A 117 -2.58 -7.80 5.65
C LEU A 117 -2.18 -6.54 4.89
N SER A 118 -1.05 -5.95 5.24
CA SER A 118 -0.37 -4.99 4.37
C SER A 118 1.14 -5.08 4.50
N ALA A 119 1.81 -4.72 3.41
CA ALA A 119 3.25 -4.64 3.32
C ALA A 119 3.68 -3.38 2.55
N GLN A 120 4.95 -3.04 2.69
CA GLN A 120 5.61 -1.97 1.97
C GLN A 120 6.67 -2.58 1.06
N VAL A 121 6.60 -2.30 -0.23
CA VAL A 121 7.70 -2.56 -1.18
C VAL A 121 8.61 -1.34 -1.12
N ILE A 122 9.82 -1.51 -0.58
CA ILE A 122 10.74 -0.40 -0.28
C ILE A 122 12.01 -0.56 -1.10
N LEU A 123 12.25 0.41 -1.99
CA LEU A 123 13.55 0.62 -2.62
C LEU A 123 14.34 1.60 -1.74
N TYR A 124 15.54 1.23 -1.34
CA TYR A 124 16.40 2.08 -0.52
C TYR A 124 17.85 2.05 -1.00
N ASP A 125 18.57 3.10 -0.64
CA ASP A 125 20.01 3.21 -0.82
C ASP A 125 20.72 2.44 0.29
N GLY A 126 21.47 1.40 -0.07
CA GLY A 126 22.13 0.48 0.85
C GLY A 126 23.22 1.13 1.69
N ASP A 127 23.88 2.16 1.17
CA ASP A 127 24.95 2.88 1.87
C ASP A 127 24.39 3.84 2.94
N SER A 128 23.39 4.65 2.60
CA SER A 128 22.80 5.68 3.50
C SER A 128 21.61 5.19 4.33
N GLN A 129 21.04 4.03 3.95
CA GLN A 129 19.76 3.48 4.40
C GLN A 129 18.56 4.39 4.15
N SER A 130 18.66 5.30 3.17
CA SER A 130 17.57 6.22 2.83
C SER A 130 16.58 5.56 1.89
N ILE A 131 15.30 5.68 2.18
CA ILE A 131 14.24 5.19 1.29
C ILE A 131 14.18 6.07 0.04
N LEU A 132 14.26 5.44 -1.12
CA LEU A 132 14.16 6.05 -2.45
C LEU A 132 12.74 5.95 -3.00
N SER A 133 12.03 4.86 -2.67
CA SER A 133 10.63 4.65 -3.05
C SER A 133 9.97 3.70 -2.06
N ILE A 134 8.69 3.91 -1.80
CA ILE A 134 7.87 3.07 -0.93
C ILE A 134 6.48 2.93 -1.54
N THR A 135 6.07 1.68 -1.77
CA THR A 135 4.79 1.35 -2.37
C THR A 135 3.98 0.47 -1.43
N PRO A 136 2.84 0.95 -0.90
CA PRO A 136 1.98 0.15 -0.04
C PRO A 136 1.17 -0.85 -0.86
N VAL A 137 1.19 -2.11 -0.41
CA VAL A 137 0.32 -3.20 -0.89
C VAL A 137 -0.47 -3.76 0.28
N GLY A 138 -1.61 -4.38 0.02
CA GLY A 138 -2.42 -4.89 1.13
C GLY A 138 -3.83 -5.24 0.75
N MET A 139 -4.40 -6.17 1.51
CA MET A 139 -5.71 -6.73 1.24
C MET A 139 -6.45 -7.09 2.52
N ARG A 140 -7.76 -7.27 2.38
CA ARG A 140 -8.65 -7.68 3.44
C ARG A 140 -9.56 -8.78 2.95
N ARG A 141 -9.84 -9.77 3.81
CA ARG A 141 -10.77 -10.86 3.48
C ARG A 141 -11.73 -11.13 4.64
N PRO A 142 -13.05 -11.02 4.41
CA PRO A 142 -14.05 -11.40 5.39
C PRO A 142 -14.33 -12.92 5.35
N TYR A 143 -14.65 -13.49 6.50
CA TYR A 143 -15.06 -14.86 6.72
C TYR A 143 -16.28 -14.88 7.66
N ILE A 144 -17.12 -15.90 7.53
CA ILE A 144 -18.28 -16.14 8.39
C ILE A 144 -18.08 -17.49 9.08
N ASP A 145 -18.10 -17.47 10.40
CA ASP A 145 -17.89 -18.62 11.29
C ASP A 145 -19.19 -18.96 12.04
N HIS A 146 -19.47 -20.26 12.16
CA HIS A 146 -20.59 -20.81 12.93
C HIS A 146 -20.21 -20.99 14.42
N GLU A 147 -19.68 -19.94 15.05
CA GLU A 147 -19.20 -19.98 16.43
C GLU A 147 -20.10 -19.18 17.38
N GLU A 148 -20.29 -19.65 18.61
CA GLU A 148 -21.09 -18.94 19.62
C GLU A 148 -20.37 -17.68 20.17
N SER A 149 -19.04 -17.65 20.10
CA SER A 149 -18.19 -16.58 20.65
C SER A 149 -17.37 -15.90 19.56
N CYS A 150 -17.62 -14.62 19.32
CA CYS A 150 -16.95 -13.85 18.26
C CYS A 150 -15.69 -13.12 18.72
N SER A 151 -14.98 -13.63 19.73
CA SER A 151 -13.75 -13.00 20.22
C SER A 151 -12.56 -13.36 19.33
N ALA A 152 -11.89 -12.34 18.77
CA ALA A 152 -10.65 -12.53 17.99
C ALA A 152 -9.52 -13.19 18.80
N LEU A 153 -9.50 -13.01 20.13
CA LEU A 153 -8.46 -13.52 21.03
C LEU A 153 -8.64 -15.00 21.41
N LYS A 154 -9.81 -15.58 21.15
CA LYS A 154 -10.13 -16.99 21.48
C LYS A 154 -10.31 -17.85 20.22
N GLY A 155 -9.85 -17.37 19.08
CA GLY A 155 -10.00 -18.06 17.80
C GLY A 155 -9.15 -19.32 17.66
N ASP A 156 -9.54 -20.18 16.72
CA ASP A 156 -8.74 -21.32 16.27
C ASP A 156 -7.49 -20.80 15.52
N GLN A 157 -6.35 -20.76 16.22
CA GLN A 157 -5.08 -20.27 15.68
C GLN A 157 -4.62 -21.04 14.43
N VAL A 158 -4.99 -22.32 14.30
CA VAL A 158 -4.62 -23.11 13.12
C VAL A 158 -5.43 -22.65 11.92
N ARG A 159 -6.73 -22.42 12.11
CA ARG A 159 -7.61 -21.84 11.09
C ARG A 159 -7.18 -20.42 10.73
N ASP A 160 -6.82 -19.60 11.71
CA ASP A 160 -6.36 -18.23 11.49
C ASP A 160 -5.07 -18.22 10.65
N ARG A 161 -4.11 -19.09 10.97
CA ARG A 161 -2.88 -19.28 10.18
C ARG A 161 -3.18 -19.71 8.74
N PHE A 162 -4.14 -20.62 8.54
CA PHE A 162 -4.58 -21.01 7.20
C PHE A 162 -5.16 -19.83 6.43
N ARG A 163 -6.06 -19.06 7.05
CA ARG A 163 -6.69 -17.89 6.41
C ARG A 163 -5.68 -16.82 6.00
N PHE A 164 -4.65 -16.57 6.81
CA PHE A 164 -3.55 -15.70 6.41
C PHE A 164 -2.75 -16.27 5.24
N CYS A 165 -2.43 -17.57 5.26
CA CYS A 165 -1.83 -18.22 4.10
C CYS A 165 -2.69 -18.04 2.83
N GLN A 166 -4.01 -18.24 2.92
CA GLN A 166 -4.90 -18.05 1.77
C GLN A 166 -4.86 -16.62 1.24
N MET A 167 -4.75 -15.61 2.11
CA MET A 167 -4.59 -14.22 1.69
C MET A 167 -3.24 -13.98 0.99
N TYR A 168 -2.14 -14.54 1.52
CA TYR A 168 -0.84 -14.43 0.86
C TYR A 168 -0.85 -15.04 -0.55
N LEU A 169 -1.46 -16.22 -0.68
CA LEU A 169 -1.40 -17.04 -1.89
C LEU A 169 -2.59 -16.85 -2.85
N GLY A 170 -3.66 -16.19 -2.42
CA GLY A 170 -4.89 -16.00 -3.20
C GLY A 170 -5.76 -17.26 -3.31
N LEU A 171 -5.89 -18.06 -2.25
CA LEU A 171 -6.61 -19.34 -2.29
C LEU A 171 -8.11 -19.19 -1.96
N GLU A 172 -8.98 -19.72 -2.83
CA GLU A 172 -10.44 -19.80 -2.64
C GLU A 172 -10.85 -21.10 -1.94
N THR A 173 -10.76 -21.18 -0.61
CA THR A 173 -11.11 -22.41 0.14
C THR A 173 -11.72 -22.12 1.51
N ASP A 174 -13.03 -22.28 1.69
CA ASP A 174 -13.65 -21.94 2.99
C ASP A 174 -14.68 -22.92 3.55
N GLN A 175 -15.13 -23.92 2.78
CA GLN A 175 -16.21 -24.78 3.28
C GLN A 175 -15.73 -25.92 4.18
N ASP A 176 -14.48 -26.37 4.06
CA ASP A 176 -13.95 -27.49 4.87
C ASP A 176 -12.46 -27.28 5.21
N PHE A 177 -12.18 -26.46 6.22
CA PHE A 177 -10.82 -26.38 6.78
C PHE A 177 -10.41 -27.76 7.31
N SER A 178 -9.28 -28.28 6.80
CA SER A 178 -8.64 -29.47 7.34
C SER A 178 -7.13 -29.25 7.44
N ALA A 179 -6.48 -29.91 8.41
CA ALA A 179 -5.02 -29.85 8.55
C ALA A 179 -4.30 -30.32 7.28
N SER A 180 -4.84 -31.33 6.58
CA SER A 180 -4.32 -31.79 5.29
C SER A 180 -4.49 -30.75 4.18
N SER A 181 -5.56 -29.96 4.19
CA SER A 181 -5.74 -28.84 3.26
C SER A 181 -4.72 -27.72 3.53
N PHE A 182 -4.36 -27.46 4.79
CA PHE A 182 -3.27 -26.52 5.12
C PHE A 182 -1.95 -27.04 4.56
N GLU A 183 -1.55 -28.27 4.87
CA GLU A 183 -0.27 -28.83 4.40
C GLU A 183 -0.18 -28.85 2.86
N ASN A 184 -1.20 -29.37 2.18
CA ASN A 184 -1.15 -29.54 0.73
C ASN A 184 -1.28 -28.22 -0.04
N LYS A 185 -2.08 -27.26 0.44
CA LYS A 185 -2.36 -26.02 -0.31
C LYS A 185 -1.50 -24.82 0.11
N CYS A 186 -1.03 -24.78 1.36
CA CYS A 186 -0.20 -23.68 1.85
C CYS A 186 1.29 -23.93 1.73
N LEU A 187 1.75 -25.14 2.09
CA LEU A 187 3.19 -25.39 2.22
C LEU A 187 3.85 -25.81 0.91
N ASN A 188 3.09 -26.41 -0.02
CA ASN A 188 3.61 -27.05 -1.23
C ASN A 188 3.10 -26.43 -2.53
N ILE A 189 2.87 -25.12 -2.56
CA ILE A 189 2.37 -24.40 -3.76
C ILE A 189 3.51 -23.91 -4.65
N SER A 190 3.31 -23.90 -5.97
CA SER A 190 4.26 -23.29 -6.93
C SER A 190 3.84 -21.85 -7.31
N PRO A 191 4.76 -20.99 -7.78
CA PRO A 191 4.44 -19.62 -8.21
C PRO A 191 3.32 -19.51 -9.26
N ASN A 192 3.19 -20.50 -10.15
CA ASN A 192 2.20 -20.51 -11.22
C ASN A 192 0.77 -20.83 -10.73
N GLU A 193 0.63 -21.40 -9.54
CA GLU A 193 -0.64 -21.77 -8.93
C GLU A 193 -1.22 -20.69 -8.02
N LEU A 194 -0.48 -19.58 -7.84
CA LEU A 194 -0.92 -18.48 -6.99
C LEU A 194 -2.17 -17.80 -7.57
N GLY A 195 -3.18 -17.58 -6.75
CA GLY A 195 -4.32 -16.72 -7.07
C GLY A 195 -3.99 -15.24 -6.86
N PRO A 196 -5.00 -14.35 -6.92
CA PRO A 196 -4.85 -12.92 -6.67
C PRO A 196 -4.65 -12.61 -5.17
N GLY A 197 -3.55 -13.10 -4.60
CA GLY A 197 -3.14 -12.90 -3.21
C GLY A 197 -2.15 -11.75 -3.03
N LEU A 198 -1.76 -11.49 -1.78
CA LEU A 198 -0.78 -10.44 -1.46
C LEU A 198 0.57 -10.64 -2.17
N LEU A 199 1.04 -11.89 -2.34
CA LEU A 199 2.31 -12.14 -3.03
C LEU A 199 2.28 -11.71 -4.51
N LYS A 200 1.13 -11.83 -5.19
CA LYS A 200 0.97 -11.30 -6.55
C LYS A 200 0.93 -9.78 -6.56
N GLU A 201 0.19 -9.15 -5.64
CA GLU A 201 0.20 -7.68 -5.54
C GLU A 201 1.63 -7.13 -5.31
N VAL A 202 2.41 -7.81 -4.46
CA VAL A 202 3.83 -7.47 -4.23
C VAL A 202 4.64 -7.63 -5.52
N ALA A 203 4.52 -8.78 -6.21
CA ALA A 203 5.26 -9.04 -7.43
C ALA A 203 4.94 -8.03 -8.54
N GLU A 204 3.66 -7.64 -8.69
CA GLU A 204 3.21 -6.61 -9.64
C GLU A 204 3.77 -5.22 -9.29
N ALA A 205 3.77 -4.86 -8.00
CA ALA A 205 4.36 -3.60 -7.54
C ALA A 205 5.88 -3.54 -7.80
N ILE A 206 6.57 -4.68 -7.68
CA ILE A 206 8.01 -4.80 -7.97
C ILE A 206 8.27 -4.76 -9.48
N ALA A 207 7.46 -5.44 -10.28
CA ALA A 207 7.59 -5.48 -11.74
C ALA A 207 7.41 -4.10 -12.39
N THR A 208 6.62 -3.22 -11.76
CA THR A 208 6.35 -1.85 -12.22
C THR A 208 7.28 -0.80 -11.58
N LEU A 209 8.22 -1.21 -10.73
CA LEU A 209 9.13 -0.32 -10.03
C LEU A 209 10.15 0.29 -11.00
N GLU A 210 10.14 1.62 -11.14
CA GLU A 210 11.16 2.37 -11.89
C GLU A 210 12.38 2.62 -10.99
N VAL A 211 13.56 2.15 -11.42
CA VAL A 211 14.82 2.38 -10.72
C VAL A 211 15.45 3.66 -11.26
N ILE A 212 15.09 4.81 -10.71
CA ILE A 212 15.54 6.10 -11.24
C ILE A 212 16.86 6.56 -10.59
N GLU A 213 17.83 7.00 -11.39
CA GLU A 213 18.93 7.87 -10.95
C GLU A 213 18.47 9.33 -10.98
N LYS A 214 17.77 9.78 -9.94
CA LYS A 214 17.49 11.21 -9.77
C LYS A 214 18.35 11.77 -8.66
N LYS A 215 19.22 12.72 -8.99
CA LYS A 215 19.98 13.49 -7.98
C LYS A 215 19.08 14.36 -7.10
N ASN A 216 17.84 14.62 -7.52
CA ASN A 216 16.83 15.44 -6.83
C ASN A 216 15.46 14.76 -6.87
N ILE A 217 15.33 13.59 -6.23
CA ILE A 217 14.02 12.94 -6.04
C ILE A 217 13.20 13.86 -5.13
N ARG A 218 11.99 14.21 -5.57
CA ARG A 218 11.01 14.88 -4.71
C ARG A 218 10.07 13.85 -4.12
N TYR A 219 9.75 13.95 -2.85
CA TYR A 219 8.87 12.98 -2.22
C TYR A 219 7.48 13.57 -2.00
N THR A 220 6.48 12.83 -2.47
CA THR A 220 5.08 13.09 -2.14
C THR A 220 4.59 12.02 -1.18
N GLY A 221 3.88 12.41 -0.13
CA GLY A 221 3.40 11.48 0.88
C GLY A 221 2.11 11.89 1.56
N ILE A 222 1.73 11.13 2.58
CA ILE A 222 0.67 11.50 3.52
C ILE A 222 1.33 12.24 4.68
N GLY A 223 1.06 13.55 4.79
CA GLY A 223 1.59 14.36 5.88
C GLY A 223 0.90 14.02 7.19
N GLN A 224 -0.43 14.01 7.16
CA GLN A 224 -1.25 13.68 8.32
C GLN A 224 -2.62 13.12 7.96
N VAL A 225 -3.15 12.30 8.87
CA VAL A 225 -4.55 11.88 8.87
C VAL A 225 -5.17 12.25 10.21
N ASN A 226 -6.12 13.16 10.18
CA ASN A 226 -6.85 13.65 11.35
C ASN A 226 -8.26 13.07 11.39
N LEU A 227 -8.73 12.71 12.59
CA LEU A 227 -10.13 12.32 12.81
C LEU A 227 -10.82 13.43 13.59
N ARG A 228 -11.97 13.91 13.11
CA ARG A 228 -12.77 14.87 13.89
C ARG A 228 -13.33 14.19 15.15
N PRO A 229 -13.55 14.93 16.25
CA PRO A 229 -14.14 14.37 17.47
C PRO A 229 -15.44 13.59 17.22
N GLU A 230 -16.33 14.12 16.38
CA GLU A 230 -17.57 13.43 16.00
C GLU A 230 -17.31 12.10 15.26
N ALA A 231 -16.29 12.07 14.38
CA ALA A 231 -15.91 10.84 13.69
C ALA A 231 -15.36 9.80 14.67
N VAL A 232 -14.53 10.23 15.63
CA VAL A 232 -14.00 9.36 16.70
C VAL A 232 -15.13 8.79 17.56
N ALA A 233 -16.11 9.61 17.96
CA ALA A 233 -17.27 9.14 18.73
C ALA A 233 -18.08 8.07 17.99
N ILE A 234 -18.32 8.27 16.69
CA ILE A 234 -18.99 7.27 15.84
C ILE A 234 -18.15 5.98 15.76
N LEU A 235 -16.84 6.09 15.54
CA LEU A 235 -15.93 4.94 15.42
C LEU A 235 -15.79 4.15 16.73
N LYS A 236 -15.90 4.81 17.88
CA LYS A 236 -15.94 4.17 19.21
C LYS A 236 -17.25 3.43 19.49
N GLY A 237 -18.28 3.68 18.71
CA GLY A 237 -19.62 3.17 18.94
C GLY A 237 -20.40 3.96 20.01
N ASP A 238 -20.02 5.21 20.27
CA ASP A 238 -20.73 6.09 21.23
C ASP A 238 -22.05 6.66 20.65
N ARG A 239 -22.50 6.12 19.51
CA ARG A 239 -23.63 6.58 18.69
C ARG A 239 -24.44 5.37 18.22
N GLU A 240 -25.33 5.56 17.24
CA GLU A 240 -26.22 4.52 16.69
C GLU A 240 -25.51 3.37 15.94
N LEU A 241 -24.17 3.37 15.88
CA LEU A 241 -23.36 2.34 15.23
C LEU A 241 -22.54 1.60 16.29
N GLY A 242 -22.27 0.32 16.09
CA GLY A 242 -21.33 -0.41 16.93
C GLY A 242 -19.89 0.12 16.80
N ALA A 243 -19.00 -0.26 17.71
CA ALA A 243 -17.59 0.11 17.61
C ALA A 243 -16.94 -0.45 16.32
N HIS A 244 -16.06 0.32 15.72
CA HIS A 244 -15.27 -0.11 14.57
C HIS A 244 -14.18 -1.08 15.00
N GLY A 245 -13.94 -2.12 14.21
CA GLY A 245 -12.97 -3.20 14.50
C GLY A 245 -11.49 -2.82 14.64
N PHE A 246 -11.11 -1.53 14.63
CA PHE A 246 -9.73 -1.11 14.88
C PHE A 246 -9.55 -0.91 16.38
N HIS A 247 -8.89 -1.85 17.05
CA HIS A 247 -8.71 -1.80 18.50
C HIS A 247 -7.24 -1.92 18.90
N ASN A 248 -6.88 -1.30 20.02
CA ASN A 248 -5.60 -1.51 20.68
C ASN A 248 -5.62 -2.80 21.52
N VAL A 249 -4.51 -3.09 22.21
CA VAL A 249 -4.36 -4.26 23.09
C VAL A 249 -5.38 -4.31 24.24
N ASN A 250 -5.97 -3.17 24.60
CA ASN A 250 -6.99 -3.06 25.64
C ASN A 250 -8.43 -3.20 25.09
N GLY A 251 -8.59 -3.40 23.78
CA GLY A 251 -9.89 -3.49 23.12
C GLY A 251 -10.56 -2.13 22.84
N GLU A 252 -9.88 -1.02 23.10
CA GLU A 252 -10.40 0.32 22.82
C GLU A 252 -10.11 0.72 21.36
N PHE A 253 -10.96 1.56 20.76
CA PHE A 253 -10.75 2.03 19.40
C PHE A 253 -9.38 2.70 19.22
N ASP A 254 -8.58 2.19 18.29
CA ASP A 254 -7.24 2.68 18.00
C ASP A 254 -7.27 3.69 16.84
N VAL A 255 -7.20 4.97 17.23
CA VAL A 255 -7.17 6.11 16.31
C VAL A 255 -5.98 6.06 15.35
N ASP A 256 -4.80 5.65 15.83
CA ASP A 256 -3.57 5.68 15.03
C ASP A 256 -3.55 4.54 14.03
N SER A 257 -4.00 3.36 14.43
CA SER A 257 -4.22 2.24 13.50
C SER A 257 -5.22 2.61 12.41
N TYR A 258 -6.33 3.29 12.74
CA TYR A 258 -7.32 3.72 11.75
C TYR A 258 -6.78 4.81 10.82
N ALA A 259 -6.07 5.79 11.37
CA ALA A 259 -5.39 6.84 10.61
C ALA A 259 -4.38 6.25 9.62
N ASN A 260 -3.58 5.26 10.05
CA ASN A 260 -2.66 4.54 9.18
C ASN A 260 -3.39 3.80 8.06
N TRP A 261 -4.53 3.14 8.33
CA TRP A 261 -5.32 2.51 7.27
C TRP A 261 -5.86 3.51 6.25
N ILE A 262 -6.40 4.65 6.69
CA ILE A 262 -6.84 5.72 5.77
C ILE A 262 -5.68 6.20 4.90
N GLY A 263 -4.53 6.51 5.52
CA GLY A 263 -3.34 6.97 4.80
C GLY A 263 -2.81 5.94 3.80
N GLN A 264 -2.77 4.67 4.18
CA GLN A 264 -2.35 3.58 3.30
C GLN A 264 -3.33 3.34 2.16
N SER A 265 -4.64 3.28 2.44
CA SER A 265 -5.67 3.08 1.41
C SER A 265 -5.68 4.21 0.38
N PHE A 266 -5.49 5.46 0.85
CA PHE A 266 -5.35 6.60 -0.03
C PHE A 266 -4.07 6.54 -0.86
N SER A 267 -2.92 6.29 -0.23
CA SER A 267 -1.63 6.16 -0.92
C SER A 267 -1.65 5.05 -1.97
N LYS A 268 -2.17 3.87 -1.62
CA LYS A 268 -2.35 2.73 -2.55
C LYS A 268 -3.20 3.14 -3.76
N SER A 269 -4.30 3.85 -3.54
CA SER A 269 -5.17 4.32 -4.63
C SER A 269 -4.43 5.24 -5.59
N ILE A 270 -3.64 6.19 -5.06
CA ILE A 270 -2.85 7.12 -5.88
C ILE A 270 -1.75 6.37 -6.63
N THR A 271 -0.99 5.51 -5.95
CA THR A 271 0.10 4.74 -6.58
C THR A 271 -0.42 3.82 -7.67
N ASN A 272 -1.50 3.08 -7.43
CA ASN A 272 -2.04 2.14 -8.41
C ASN A 272 -2.58 2.83 -9.67
N ILE A 273 -3.18 4.01 -9.53
CA ILE A 273 -3.79 4.73 -10.66
C ILE A 273 -2.79 5.60 -11.40
N THR A 274 -1.89 6.25 -10.67
CA THR A 274 -0.93 7.18 -11.27
C THR A 274 0.39 6.51 -11.62
N GLY A 275 0.75 5.41 -10.96
CA GLY A 275 2.10 4.82 -11.04
C GLY A 275 3.15 5.61 -10.28
N THR A 276 2.76 6.58 -9.45
CA THR A 276 3.69 7.40 -8.64
C THR A 276 3.72 6.88 -7.21
N PRO A 277 4.88 6.47 -6.68
CA PRO A 277 5.00 6.11 -5.27
C PRO A 277 4.59 7.29 -4.36
N VAL A 278 3.71 7.01 -3.40
CA VAL A 278 3.30 7.96 -2.37
C VAL A 278 3.66 7.39 -1.01
N VAL A 279 4.48 8.13 -0.26
CA VAL A 279 4.92 7.74 1.09
C VAL A 279 3.69 7.62 2.01
N PRO A 280 3.36 6.42 2.52
CA PRO A 280 2.17 6.25 3.33
C PRO A 280 2.34 6.82 4.73
N LEU A 281 1.22 7.01 5.43
CA LEU A 281 1.25 7.32 6.86
C LEU A 281 1.73 6.09 7.66
N LEU A 282 2.75 6.28 8.48
CA LEU A 282 3.37 5.24 9.33
C LEU A 282 3.42 5.69 10.80
N LYS A 283 2.32 6.28 11.29
CA LYS A 283 2.21 6.80 12.65
C LYS A 283 2.39 5.68 13.67
N GLY A 284 3.26 5.91 14.66
CA GLY A 284 3.60 4.92 15.69
C GLY A 284 4.49 3.76 15.23
N LYS A 285 4.80 3.65 13.93
CA LYS A 285 5.69 2.62 13.37
C LYS A 285 7.09 3.14 13.08
N ALA A 286 7.20 4.42 12.71
CA ALA A 286 8.49 5.09 12.54
C ALA A 286 8.97 5.69 13.87
N ILE A 287 10.24 5.46 14.22
CA ILE A 287 10.88 6.01 15.42
C ILE A 287 12.01 6.94 14.98
N GLY A 288 11.96 8.21 15.40
CA GLY A 288 12.98 9.19 15.05
C GLY A 288 13.14 9.45 13.55
N GLY A 289 12.09 9.22 12.76
CA GLY A 289 12.14 9.34 11.29
C GLY A 289 12.64 8.08 10.56
N SER A 290 12.87 6.97 11.26
CA SER A 290 13.28 5.70 10.66
C SER A 290 12.27 4.59 10.88
N ILE A 291 12.18 3.67 9.92
CA ILE A 291 11.39 2.45 9.98
C ILE A 291 12.32 1.30 10.43
N PRO A 292 12.04 0.64 11.56
CA PRO A 292 12.77 -0.55 11.98
C PRO A 292 12.33 -1.75 11.14
N LEU A 293 13.28 -2.46 10.56
CA LEU A 293 13.07 -3.69 9.79
C LEU A 293 13.73 -4.87 10.50
N LYS A 294 12.92 -5.85 10.87
CA LYS A 294 13.36 -7.11 11.45
C LYS A 294 13.33 -8.23 10.41
N PHE A 295 14.51 -8.76 10.10
CA PHE A 295 14.67 -9.99 9.30
C PHE A 295 14.74 -11.22 10.22
N SER A 296 14.17 -12.35 9.79
CA SER A 296 14.08 -13.57 10.62
C SER A 296 15.40 -14.35 10.72
N ASP A 297 16.39 -14.01 9.91
CA ASP A 297 17.73 -14.59 9.80
C ASP A 297 18.83 -13.65 10.31
N GLN A 298 18.49 -12.43 10.71
CA GLN A 298 19.42 -11.47 11.29
C GLN A 298 19.07 -11.22 12.74
N VAL A 299 20.08 -11.02 13.59
CA VAL A 299 19.85 -10.64 15.00
C VAL A 299 19.49 -9.15 15.06
N GLU A 300 20.23 -8.32 14.34
CA GLU A 300 20.10 -6.87 14.32
C GLU A 300 18.84 -6.38 13.59
N VAL A 301 18.40 -5.17 13.94
CA VAL A 301 17.31 -4.46 13.28
C VAL A 301 17.92 -3.43 12.34
N ALA A 302 17.57 -3.50 11.05
CA ALA A 302 17.94 -2.46 10.09
C ALA A 302 17.02 -1.25 10.26
N ASN A 303 17.51 -0.03 10.06
CA ASN A 303 16.72 1.19 10.26
C ASN A 303 16.73 2.03 8.99
N LEU A 304 15.65 1.96 8.22
CA LEU A 304 15.53 2.74 7.00
C LEU A 304 15.02 4.14 7.28
N LYS A 305 15.72 5.16 6.82
CA LYS A 305 15.33 6.56 7.00
C LYS A 305 14.21 6.91 6.04
N LEU A 306 13.11 7.44 6.59
CA LEU A 306 12.04 8.01 5.78
C LEU A 306 12.56 9.22 5.00
N PRO A 307 12.09 9.41 3.76
CA PRO A 307 12.43 10.60 3.02
C PRO A 307 11.68 11.80 3.60
N GLN A 308 12.29 12.98 3.51
CA GLN A 308 11.59 14.22 3.79
C GLN A 308 10.60 14.50 2.65
N LEU A 309 9.34 14.74 2.97
CA LEU A 309 8.33 15.06 1.97
C LEU A 309 8.48 16.50 1.47
N ASP A 310 8.50 16.68 0.15
CA ASP A 310 8.35 18.00 -0.48
C ASP A 310 6.88 18.40 -0.54
N TYR A 311 6.02 17.44 -0.88
CA TYR A 311 4.59 17.62 -1.00
C TYR A 311 3.84 16.61 -0.13
N SER A 312 2.71 17.02 0.43
CA SER A 312 1.89 16.12 1.22
C SER A 312 0.41 16.21 0.89
N PHE A 313 -0.28 15.09 1.11
CA PHE A 313 -1.71 15.06 1.31
C PHE A 313 -2.01 15.06 2.80
N ASP A 314 -2.90 15.97 3.21
CA ASP A 314 -3.45 15.98 4.55
C ASP A 314 -4.93 15.62 4.47
N ILE A 315 -5.29 14.55 5.18
CA ILE A 315 -6.63 13.96 5.12
C ILE A 315 -7.31 14.18 6.47
N THR A 316 -8.57 14.59 6.44
CA THR A 316 -9.41 14.67 7.64
C THR A 316 -10.65 13.81 7.47
N VAL A 317 -10.82 12.79 8.31
CA VAL A 317 -12.05 12.02 8.45
C VAL A 317 -13.08 12.90 9.15
N ARG A 318 -14.10 13.34 8.42
CA ARG A 318 -15.12 14.25 8.94
C ARG A 318 -16.25 13.53 9.67
N GLY A 319 -16.55 12.29 9.28
CA GLY A 319 -17.59 11.48 9.89
C GLY A 319 -18.21 10.48 8.92
N PHE A 320 -19.25 9.80 9.42
CA PHE A 320 -19.97 8.73 8.76
C PHE A 320 -21.47 8.95 8.91
N LYS A 321 -22.26 8.50 7.94
CA LYS A 321 -23.73 8.56 8.05
C LYS A 321 -24.37 7.40 7.31
N LYS A 322 -25.20 6.63 8.01
CA LYS A 322 -26.08 5.62 7.44
C LYS A 322 -27.46 6.24 7.19
N VAL A 323 -28.05 5.96 6.03
CA VAL A 323 -29.37 6.49 5.64
C VAL A 323 -30.18 5.39 4.96
N VAL A 324 -31.44 5.20 5.36
CA VAL A 324 -32.38 4.32 4.64
C VAL A 324 -32.80 5.03 3.34
N LEU A 325 -32.63 4.37 2.20
CA LEU A 325 -33.03 4.87 0.89
C LEU A 325 -34.42 4.36 0.49
N ASP A 326 -34.67 3.07 0.74
CA ASP A 326 -35.93 2.40 0.41
C ASP A 326 -36.15 1.22 1.37
N GLU A 327 -37.41 0.93 1.68
CA GLU A 327 -37.82 -0.19 2.53
C GLU A 327 -39.17 -0.73 2.04
N THR A 328 -39.23 -2.04 1.81
CA THR A 328 -40.46 -2.76 1.49
C THR A 328 -40.66 -3.94 2.45
N SER A 329 -41.72 -4.71 2.26
CA SER A 329 -41.92 -5.96 3.02
C SER A 329 -40.80 -6.99 2.79
N ALA A 330 -40.12 -6.95 1.64
CA ALA A 330 -39.12 -7.95 1.24
C ALA A 330 -37.68 -7.43 1.23
N ARG A 331 -37.44 -6.12 1.07
CA ARG A 331 -36.10 -5.56 0.89
C ARG A 331 -35.86 -4.29 1.69
N GLU A 332 -34.59 -4.04 1.98
CA GLU A 332 -34.09 -2.77 2.52
C GLU A 332 -32.88 -2.31 1.70
N ALA A 333 -32.86 -1.02 1.34
CA ALA A 333 -31.74 -0.38 0.66
C ALA A 333 -31.18 0.74 1.52
N TRP A 334 -29.89 0.66 1.85
CA TRP A 334 -29.22 1.63 2.72
C TRP A 334 -28.06 2.31 2.00
N ALA A 335 -27.85 3.60 2.30
CA ALA A 335 -26.69 4.36 1.89
C ALA A 335 -25.71 4.54 3.06
N PHE A 336 -24.46 4.16 2.82
CA PHE A 336 -23.34 4.30 3.74
C PHE A 336 -22.45 5.45 3.30
N GLY A 337 -22.69 6.62 3.89
CA GLY A 337 -22.01 7.88 3.57
C GLY A 337 -20.71 8.06 4.33
N THR A 338 -19.64 8.37 3.60
CA THR A 338 -18.32 8.73 4.16
C THR A 338 -17.94 10.15 3.75
N TYR A 339 -17.27 10.88 4.64
CA TYR A 339 -16.98 12.29 4.45
C TYR A 339 -15.53 12.60 4.81
N PHE A 340 -14.76 13.13 3.85
CA PHE A 340 -13.37 13.51 4.05
C PHE A 340 -13.14 14.98 3.71
N SER A 341 -12.05 15.54 4.23
CA SER A 341 -11.39 16.72 3.65
C SER A 341 -10.01 16.29 3.20
N ILE A 342 -9.57 16.75 2.04
CA ILE A 342 -8.25 16.45 1.48
C ILE A 342 -7.64 17.78 1.06
N SER A 343 -6.43 18.04 1.51
CA SER A 343 -5.62 19.16 1.03
C SER A 343 -4.30 18.64 0.48
N PHE A 344 -3.75 19.35 -0.49
CA PHE A 344 -2.48 19.00 -1.13
C PHE A 344 -1.63 20.26 -1.32
N GLY A 345 -0.36 20.18 -0.97
CA GLY A 345 0.56 21.32 -1.02
C GLY A 345 1.96 20.94 -0.59
N LEU A 346 2.80 21.97 -0.41
CA LEU A 346 4.10 21.81 0.24
C LEU A 346 3.88 21.39 1.70
N LEU A 347 4.71 20.47 2.20
CA LEU A 347 4.63 19.99 3.58
C LEU A 347 4.54 21.18 4.56
N ASP A 348 3.61 21.11 5.51
CA ASP A 348 3.33 22.12 6.54
C ASP A 348 2.92 23.53 6.04
N LEU A 349 2.78 23.71 4.73
CA LEU A 349 2.45 25.00 4.09
C LEU A 349 1.17 24.90 3.24
N HIS A 350 0.24 24.05 3.67
CA HIS A 350 -1.06 23.91 3.01
C HIS A 350 -1.86 25.19 3.13
N LYS A 351 -2.25 25.74 1.99
CA LYS A 351 -3.13 26.92 1.96
C LYS A 351 -4.58 26.49 2.19
N PRO A 352 -5.40 27.27 2.92
CA PRO A 352 -6.80 26.92 3.18
C PRO A 352 -7.61 26.61 1.91
N GLU A 353 -7.31 27.28 0.80
CA GLU A 353 -7.95 27.06 -0.50
C GLU A 353 -7.58 25.73 -1.17
N SER A 354 -6.53 25.04 -0.72
CA SER A 354 -6.18 23.71 -1.24
C SER A 354 -7.05 22.60 -0.62
N LEU A 355 -7.81 22.92 0.45
CA LEU A 355 -8.70 21.99 1.12
C LEU A 355 -9.98 21.80 0.34
N ILE A 356 -10.23 20.56 -0.05
CA ILE A 356 -11.47 20.13 -0.66
C ILE A 356 -12.20 19.17 0.26
N LYS A 357 -13.53 19.22 0.24
CA LYS A 357 -14.40 18.28 0.94
C LYS A 357 -14.89 17.27 -0.07
N VAL A 358 -14.56 16.00 0.14
CA VAL A 358 -15.07 14.89 -0.66
C VAL A 358 -16.02 14.02 0.16
N LYS A 359 -16.90 13.31 -0.53
CA LYS A 359 -17.84 12.36 0.05
C LYS A 359 -18.14 11.23 -0.93
N ASN A 360 -18.56 10.10 -0.39
CA ASN A 360 -19.19 9.03 -1.16
C ASN A 360 -20.36 8.45 -0.36
N ALA A 361 -21.26 7.77 -1.07
CA ALA A 361 -22.35 7.02 -0.47
C ALA A 361 -22.44 5.67 -1.18
N TYR A 362 -21.99 4.62 -0.50
CA TYR A 362 -22.12 3.26 -0.99
C TYR A 362 -23.53 2.75 -0.74
N VAL A 363 -24.20 2.26 -1.79
CA VAL A 363 -25.56 1.72 -1.68
C VAL A 363 -25.48 0.21 -1.54
N TYR A 364 -26.11 -0.31 -0.48
CA TYR A 364 -26.21 -1.73 -0.22
C TYR A 364 -27.68 -2.13 -0.12
N GLU A 365 -28.07 -3.13 -0.90
CA GLU A 365 -29.42 -3.70 -0.89
C GLU A 365 -29.39 -5.10 -0.28
N LYS A 366 -30.39 -5.42 0.54
CA LYS A 366 -30.53 -6.74 1.18
C LYS A 366 -31.99 -7.17 1.31
N ALA A 367 -32.19 -8.46 1.60
CA ALA A 367 -33.48 -8.93 2.05
C ALA A 367 -33.79 -8.39 3.45
N ARG A 368 -35.07 -8.16 3.73
CA ARG A 368 -35.51 -7.69 5.04
C ARG A 368 -35.23 -8.76 6.10
N GLY A 369 -34.69 -8.35 7.25
CA GLY A 369 -34.26 -9.25 8.32
C GLY A 369 -32.80 -9.72 8.22
N ASP A 370 -32.14 -9.57 7.06
CA ASP A 370 -30.72 -9.89 6.94
C ASP A 370 -29.85 -8.89 7.73
N HIS A 371 -28.75 -9.39 8.29
CA HIS A 371 -27.78 -8.55 8.98
C HIS A 371 -26.85 -7.85 7.98
N VAL A 372 -26.30 -6.69 8.38
CA VAL A 372 -25.27 -5.95 7.64
C VAL A 372 -24.13 -5.63 8.58
N ASN A 373 -22.91 -5.81 8.10
CA ASN A 373 -21.76 -5.17 8.74
C ASN A 373 -21.65 -3.74 8.20
N ASP A 374 -22.17 -2.80 8.97
CA ASP A 374 -22.18 -1.38 8.60
C ASP A 374 -20.76 -0.85 8.34
N TRP A 375 -19.77 -1.25 9.14
CA TRP A 375 -18.38 -0.79 8.98
C TRP A 375 -17.73 -1.25 7.69
N GLN A 376 -18.00 -2.48 7.24
CA GLN A 376 -17.54 -2.91 5.92
C GLN A 376 -18.07 -1.98 4.83
N GLN A 377 -19.35 -1.60 4.89
CA GLN A 377 -19.95 -0.75 3.86
C GLN A 377 -19.38 0.68 3.91
N PHE A 378 -19.09 1.20 5.12
CA PHE A 378 -18.36 2.45 5.28
C PHE A 378 -16.92 2.37 4.76
N ASP A 379 -16.23 1.26 4.99
CA ASP A 379 -14.87 1.08 4.50
C ASP A 379 -14.83 0.99 2.98
N TYR A 380 -15.75 0.24 2.36
CA TYR A 380 -15.90 0.23 0.90
C TYR A 380 -16.26 1.60 0.35
N SER A 381 -17.12 2.37 1.03
CA SER A 381 -17.41 3.74 0.64
C SER A 381 -16.16 4.63 0.71
N SER A 382 -15.29 4.43 1.70
CA SER A 382 -14.02 5.15 1.88
C SER A 382 -12.99 4.81 0.80
N GLU A 383 -12.77 3.52 0.54
CA GLU A 383 -11.85 3.07 -0.51
C GLU A 383 -12.34 3.50 -1.91
N THR A 384 -13.65 3.47 -2.14
CA THR A 384 -14.24 3.97 -3.40
C THR A 384 -13.97 5.45 -3.60
N VAL A 385 -14.15 6.30 -2.57
CA VAL A 385 -13.88 7.75 -2.74
C VAL A 385 -12.40 8.04 -2.96
N PHE A 386 -11.50 7.24 -2.39
CA PHE A 386 -10.05 7.38 -2.60
C PHE A 386 -9.64 6.95 -4.01
N ARG A 387 -10.17 5.82 -4.50
CA ARG A 387 -9.98 5.39 -5.89
C ARG A 387 -10.50 6.44 -6.87
N ASP A 388 -11.76 6.86 -6.71
CA ASP A 388 -12.35 7.85 -7.62
C ASP A 388 -11.59 9.18 -7.58
N PHE A 389 -11.10 9.60 -6.40
CA PHE A 389 -10.25 10.78 -6.26
C PHE A 389 -8.97 10.63 -7.09
N ALA A 390 -8.29 9.49 -6.97
CA ALA A 390 -7.07 9.20 -7.71
C ALA A 390 -7.32 9.12 -9.22
N GLU A 391 -8.43 8.56 -9.68
CA GLU A 391 -8.84 8.56 -11.10
C GLU A 391 -9.00 10.00 -11.63
N ASN A 392 -9.53 10.90 -10.80
CA ASN A 392 -9.69 12.31 -11.18
C ASN A 392 -8.36 13.06 -11.30
N ILE A 393 -7.25 12.58 -10.69
CA ILE A 393 -5.91 13.14 -10.94
C ILE A 393 -5.51 12.90 -12.40
N GLY A 394 -5.70 11.67 -12.90
CA GLY A 394 -5.38 11.32 -14.27
C GLY A 394 -6.36 11.91 -15.29
N SER A 395 -7.67 11.76 -15.03
CA SER A 395 -8.73 12.24 -15.93
C SER A 395 -9.95 12.74 -15.17
N VAL A 396 -10.14 14.06 -15.15
CA VAL A 396 -11.18 14.72 -14.34
C VAL A 396 -12.59 14.39 -14.85
N ASN A 397 -13.36 13.67 -14.02
CA ASN A 397 -14.77 13.39 -14.22
C ASN A 397 -15.66 14.49 -13.61
N GLN A 398 -16.19 15.35 -14.48
CA GLN A 398 -17.02 16.50 -14.07
C GLN A 398 -18.36 16.13 -13.41
N LYS A 399 -18.87 14.92 -13.63
CA LYS A 399 -20.06 14.42 -12.94
C LYS A 399 -19.72 14.04 -11.50
N TRP A 400 -18.61 13.32 -11.32
CA TRP A 400 -18.09 12.97 -9.99
C TRP A 400 -17.76 14.22 -9.19
N VAL A 401 -16.99 15.17 -9.74
CA VAL A 401 -16.64 16.44 -9.06
C VAL A 401 -17.88 17.14 -8.52
N LYS A 402 -18.94 17.29 -9.34
CA LYS A 402 -20.19 17.95 -8.95
C LYS A 402 -20.93 17.21 -7.83
N LYS A 403 -20.93 15.87 -7.85
CA LYS A 403 -21.72 15.03 -6.92
C LYS A 403 -20.98 14.76 -5.60
N ASN A 404 -19.68 14.54 -5.69
CA ASN A 404 -18.86 13.96 -4.63
C ASN A 404 -17.89 14.96 -3.99
N SER A 405 -17.76 16.18 -4.51
CA SER A 405 -16.88 17.21 -3.93
C SER A 405 -17.56 18.57 -3.79
N ASN A 406 -16.93 19.49 -3.06
CA ASN A 406 -17.30 20.91 -3.03
C ASN A 406 -16.52 21.77 -4.05
N LEU A 407 -15.74 21.16 -4.94
CA LEU A 407 -15.00 21.90 -5.96
C LEU A 407 -15.92 22.42 -7.06
N GLU A 408 -15.72 23.68 -7.45
CA GLU A 408 -16.31 24.19 -8.69
C GLU A 408 -15.70 23.48 -9.91
N ARG A 409 -16.54 23.14 -10.89
CA ARG A 409 -16.13 22.43 -12.12
C ARG A 409 -14.90 23.04 -12.82
N LYS A 410 -14.87 24.38 -12.91
CA LYS A 410 -13.76 25.14 -13.53
C LYS A 410 -12.46 25.02 -12.74
N ASN A 411 -12.53 24.96 -11.41
CA ASN A 411 -11.36 24.90 -10.54
C ASN A 411 -10.83 23.46 -10.41
N ALA A 412 -11.71 22.45 -10.50
CA ALA A 412 -11.32 21.05 -10.36
C ALA A 412 -10.25 20.62 -11.37
N LYS A 413 -10.35 21.05 -12.64
CA LYS A 413 -9.33 20.73 -13.65
C LYS A 413 -7.94 21.26 -13.28
N ASN A 414 -7.87 22.48 -12.77
CA ASN A 414 -6.61 23.09 -12.40
C ASN A 414 -6.03 22.45 -11.15
N TRP A 415 -6.89 22.12 -10.18
CA TRP A 415 -6.49 21.48 -8.93
C TRP A 415 -5.92 20.07 -9.15
N PHE A 416 -6.64 19.21 -9.89
CA PHE A 416 -6.14 17.86 -10.19
C PHE A 416 -4.91 17.87 -11.09
N ARG A 417 -4.82 18.80 -12.05
CA ARG A 417 -3.60 18.98 -12.86
C ARG A 417 -2.40 19.44 -12.04
N TYR A 418 -2.63 20.28 -11.04
CA TYR A 418 -1.57 20.68 -10.11
C TYR A 418 -1.02 19.46 -9.35
N ILE A 419 -1.91 18.60 -8.83
CA ILE A 419 -1.52 17.35 -8.16
C ILE A 419 -0.74 16.43 -9.11
N ASP A 420 -1.29 16.16 -10.30
CA ASP A 420 -0.65 15.30 -11.31
C ASP A 420 0.76 15.79 -11.67
N GLY A 421 0.93 17.11 -11.84
CA GLY A 421 2.23 17.71 -12.09
C GLY A 421 3.23 17.45 -10.96
N LYS A 422 2.80 17.56 -9.70
CA LYS A 422 3.67 17.32 -8.53
C LYS A 422 3.99 15.85 -8.30
N LEU A 423 3.04 14.97 -8.58
CA LEU A 423 3.30 13.53 -8.56
C LEU A 423 4.31 13.13 -9.64
N LYS A 424 4.24 13.71 -10.84
CA LYS A 424 5.24 13.47 -11.90
C LYS A 424 6.63 14.00 -11.54
N ASP A 425 6.72 15.10 -10.81
CA ASP A 425 7.98 15.58 -10.24
C ASP A 425 8.58 14.56 -9.24
N SER A 426 7.72 13.77 -8.58
CA SER A 426 8.06 12.74 -7.58
C SER A 426 8.31 11.34 -8.12
N ARG A 427 8.10 11.07 -9.41
CA ARG A 427 8.38 9.76 -10.00
C ARG A 427 9.86 9.45 -10.04
#